data_AF-A0A2S6TF24-F1
#
_entry.id   AF-A0A2S6TF24-F1
#
_cell.length_a   1.000
_cell.length_b   1.000
_cell.length_c   1.000
_cell.angle_alpha   90.00
_cell.angle_beta   90.00
_cell.angle_gamma   90.00
#
_symmetry.space_group_name_H-M   'P 1'
#
loop_
_entity.id
_entity.type
_entity.pdbx_description
1 polymer ?
#
loop_
_entity_poly.entity_id
_entity_poly.type
_entity_poly.pdbx_seq_one_letter_code
_entity_poly.pdbx_strand_id
1 'polypeptide(L)' 'MNLFRAIATVSGITMISRFFGFIRDIMVAAVLGAGPLADVFFVAFKLPNLFRRLFAEGAFNAAFVPQFS' A
#
# COMPACT_ATOMS: atom_id res chain seq x y z
N MET A 1 1.77 13.82 22.32
CA MET A 1 2.00 14.37 20.96
C MET A 1 0.80 15.23 20.59
N ASN A 2 0.99 16.43 20.04
CA ASN A 2 -0.15 17.25 19.59
C ASN A 2 -0.83 16.56 18.40
N LEU A 3 -2.15 16.35 18.50
CA LEU A 3 -2.96 15.68 17.49
C LEU A 3 -2.79 16.29 16.10
N PHE A 4 -2.77 17.62 16.02
CA PHE A 4 -2.51 18.35 14.77
C PHE A 4 -1.18 17.98 14.10
N ARG A 5 -0.11 17.81 14.88
CA ARG A 5 1.20 17.41 14.34
C ARG A 5 1.13 15.97 13.82
N ALA A 6 0.51 15.05 14.57
CA ALA A 6 0.38 13.66 14.15
C ALA A 6 -0.42 13.52 12.85
N ILE A 7 -1.55 14.23 12.74
CA ILE A 7 -2.38 14.24 11.52
C ILE A 7 -1.57 14.76 10.34
N ALA A 8 -0.90 15.91 10.48
CA ALA A 8 -0.12 16.51 9.41
C ALA A 8 1.02 15.60 8.92
N THR A 9 1.70 14.90 9.84
CA THR A 9 2.79 13.99 9.47
C THR A 9 2.26 12.74 8.74
N VAL A 10 1.22 12.08 9.26
CA VAL A 10 0.68 10.85 8.65
C VAL A 10 0.04 11.16 7.30
N SER A 11 -0.74 12.24 7.18
CA SER A 11 -1.38 12.62 5.92
C SER A 11 -0.35 13.04 4.88
N GLY A 12 0.70 13.76 5.27
CA GLY A 12 1.81 14.15 4.39
C GLY A 12 2.52 12.94 3.79
N ILE A 13 2.92 11.99 4.64
CA ILE A 13 3.60 10.75 4.18
C ILE A 13 2.64 9.89 3.32
N THR A 14 1.36 9.86 3.67
CA THR A 14 0.34 9.16 2.88
C THR A 14 0.20 9.78 1.49
N MET A 15 0.15 11.11 1.39
CA MET A 15 0.00 11.81 0.12
C MET A 15 1.20 11.57 -0.80
N ILE A 16 2.41 11.60 -0.25
CA ILE A 16 3.65 11.26 -0.97
C ILE A 16 3.55 9.82 -1.52
N SER A 17 3.13 8.88 -0.68
CA SER A 17 2.98 7.48 -1.09
C SER A 17 1.94 7.30 -2.22
N ARG A 18 0.83 8.06 -2.17
CA ARG A 18 -0.20 8.06 -3.21
C ARG A 18 0.32 8.63 -4.53
N PHE A 19 1.10 9.71 -4.48
CA PHE A 19 1.71 10.30 -5.65
C PHE A 19 2.67 9.34 -6.36
N PHE A 20 3.56 8.68 -5.61
CA PHE A 20 4.44 7.66 -6.18
C PHE A 20 3.67 6.43 -6.69
N GLY A 21 2.60 6.02 -6.00
CA GLY A 21 1.69 4.97 -6.48
C GLY A 21 1.06 5.33 -7.82
N PHE A 22 0.64 6.57 -8.00
CA PHE A 22 0.09 7.06 -9.27
C PHE A 22 1.13 7.06 -10.40
N ILE A 23 2.37 7.51 -10.13
CA ILE A 23 3.46 7.43 -11.11
C ILE A 23 3.71 5.99 -11.54
N ARG A 24 3.75 5.05 -10.58
CA ARG A 24 3.89 3.62 -10.89
C ARG A 24 2.76 3.15 -11.82
N ASP A 25 1.53 3.53 -11.56
CA ASP A 25 0.38 3.08 -12.36
C ASP A 25 0.46 3.64 -13.79
N ILE A 26 0.93 4.88 -13.98
CA ILE A 26 1.24 5.45 -15.30
C ILE A 26 2.33 4.65 -16.01
N MET A 27 3.43 4.33 -15.31
CA MET A 27 4.52 3.54 -15.88
C MET A 27 4.07 2.15 -16.30
N VAL A 28 3.27 1.47 -15.46
CA VAL A 28 2.71 0.15 -15.77
C VAL A 28 1.81 0.22 -17.01
N ALA A 29 0.95 1.25 -17.10
CA ALA A 29 0.11 1.46 -18.27
C ALA A 29 0.93 1.77 -19.54
N ALA A 30 2.01 2.55 -19.43
CA ALA A 30 2.89 2.87 -20.55
C ALA A 30 3.68 1.67 -21.07
N VAL A 31 4.09 0.76 -20.19
CA VAL A 31 4.92 -0.41 -20.56
C VAL A 31 4.08 -1.62 -20.96
N LEU A 32 3.04 -1.95 -20.20
CA LEU A 32 2.22 -3.15 -20.44
C LEU A 32 0.98 -2.87 -21.30
N GLY A 33 0.51 -1.62 -21.33
CA GLY A 33 -0.73 -1.25 -22.01
C GLY A 33 -1.99 -1.87 -21.37
N ALA A 34 -3.10 -1.75 -22.09
CA ALA A 34 -4.33 -2.48 -21.76
C ALA A 34 -4.36 -3.80 -22.56
N GLY A 35 -4.08 -4.92 -21.91
CA GLY A 35 -4.09 -6.23 -22.55
C GLY A 35 -3.83 -7.39 -21.59
N PRO A 36 -3.82 -8.63 -22.10
CA PRO A 36 -3.76 -9.84 -21.26
C PRO A 36 -2.53 -9.90 -20.34
N LEU A 37 -1.40 -9.32 -20.75
CA LEU A 37 -0.18 -9.27 -19.94
C LEU A 37 -0.36 -8.39 -18.69
N ALA A 38 -1.06 -7.26 -18.81
CA ALA A 38 -1.38 -6.41 -17.67
C ALA A 38 -2.34 -7.14 -16.70
N ASP A 39 -3.34 -7.84 -17.23
CA ASP A 39 -4.28 -8.62 -16.42
C ASP A 39 -3.58 -9.72 -15.63
N VAL A 40 -2.70 -10.48 -16.28
CA VAL A 40 -1.88 -11.52 -15.61
C VAL A 40 -1.00 -10.90 -14.54
N PHE A 41 -0.33 -9.78 -14.84
CA PHE A 41 0.50 -9.07 -13.87
C PHE A 41 -0.30 -8.68 -12.62
N PHE A 42 -1.47 -8.05 -12.79
CA PHE A 42 -2.29 -7.63 -11.66
C PHE A 42 -2.85 -8.81 -10.88
N VAL A 43 -3.25 -9.90 -11.54
CA VAL A 43 -3.72 -11.12 -10.87
C VAL A 43 -2.59 -11.76 -10.06
N ALA A 44 -1.41 -11.93 -10.66
CA ALA A 44 -0.25 -12.47 -9.96
C ALA A 44 0.13 -11.60 -8.75
N PHE A 45 0.05 -10.28 -8.88
CA PHE A 45 0.40 -9.34 -7.81
C PHE A 45 -0.64 -9.27 -6.67
N LYS A 46 -1.86 -9.80 -6.86
CA LYS A 46 -2.87 -9.87 -5.79
C LYS A 46 -2.46 -10.84 -4.68
N LEU A 47 -1.87 -11.98 -5.01
CA LEU A 47 -1.49 -13.00 -4.03
C LEU A 47 -0.51 -12.47 -2.97
N PRO A 48 0.67 -11.91 -3.30
CA PRO A 48 1.57 -11.36 -2.29
C PRO A 48 0.96 -10.16 -1.57
N ASN A 49 0.14 -9.34 -2.24
CA ASN A 49 -0.56 -8.25 -1.58
C ASN A 49 -1.56 -8.74 -0.54
N LEU A 50 -2.23 -9.87 -0.76
CA LEU A 50 -3.12 -10.46 0.25
C LEU A 50 -2.32 -10.76 1.53
N PHE A 51 -1.16 -11.40 1.42
CA PHE A 51 -0.29 -11.64 2.56
C PHE A 51 0.13 -10.34 3.24
N ARG A 52 0.57 -9.32 2.48
CA ARG A 52 0.95 -8.02 3.04
C ARG A 52 -0.20 -7.37 3.82
N ARG A 53 -1.44 -7.43 3.30
CA ARG A 53 -2.62 -6.89 3.98
C ARG A 53 -2.94 -7.64 5.27
N LEU A 54 -2.84 -8.97 5.26
CA LEU A 54 -3.10 -9.81 6.42
C LEU A 54 -2.04 -9.64 7.53
N PHE A 55 -0.76 -9.58 7.17
CA PHE A 55 0.33 -9.63 8.15
C PHE A 55 0.94 -8.26 8.49
N ALA A 56 0.90 -7.27 7.59
CA ALA A 56 1.64 -6.02 7.76
C ALA A 56 0.77 -4.77 7.91
N GLU A 57 -0.47 -4.76 7.40
CA GLU A 57 -1.32 -3.55 7.40
C GLU A 57 -2.15 -3.34 8.68
N GLY A 58 -2.07 -4.24 9.66
CA GLY A 58 -2.62 -3.95 10.99
C GLY A 58 -3.20 -5.13 11.75
N ALA A 59 -3.60 -6.22 11.10
CA ALA A 59 -4.18 -7.36 11.84
C ALA A 59 -3.15 -7.97 12.82
N PHE A 60 -1.89 -8.04 12.42
CA PHE A 60 -0.80 -8.47 13.30
C PHE A 60 -0.48 -7.43 14.37
N ASN A 61 -0.50 -6.14 14.05
CA ASN A 61 -0.28 -5.08 15.04
C ASN A 61 -1.37 -5.10 16.12
N ALA A 62 -2.65 -5.24 15.74
CA ALA A 62 -3.78 -5.31 16.65
C ALA A 62 -3.75 -6.53 17.57
N ALA A 63 -3.25 -7.68 17.09
CA ALA A 63 -3.15 -8.90 17.88
C ALA A 63 -1.90 -8.95 18.77
N PHE A 64 -0.76 -8.44 18.28
CA PHE A 64 0.53 -8.59 18.97
C PHE A 64 0.89 -7.38 19.85
N VAL A 65 0.59 -6.15 19.45
CA VAL A 65 0.98 -4.98 20.26
C VAL A 65 0.42 -5.03 21.69
N PRO A 66 -0.88 -5.30 21.93
CA PRO A 66 -1.41 -5.37 23.30
C PRO A 66 -0.83 -6.50 24.16
N GLN A 67 -0.31 -7.57 23.53
CA GLN A 67 0.23 -8.74 24.21
C GLN A 67 1.71 -8.56 24.60
N PHE A 68 2.43 -7.67 23.92
CA PHE A 68 3.88 -7.45 24.08
C PHE A 68 4.25 -6.01 24.48
N SER A 69 3.27 -5.13 24.78
CA SER A 69 3.47 -3.72 25.17
C SER A 69 3.30 -3.48 26.67
#